data_AF-A0A933UCY9-F1
#
_entry.id   AF-A0A933UCY9-F1
#
_cell.length_a   1.000
_cell.length_b   1.000
_cell.length_c   1.000
_cell.angle_alpha   90.00
_cell.angle_beta   90.00
_cell.angle_gamma   90.00
#
_symmetry.space_group_name_H-M   'P 1'
#
loop_
_entity.id
_entity.type
_entity.pdbx_description
1 polymer ?
#
loop_
_entity_poly.entity_id
_entity_poly.type
_entity_poly.pdbx_seq_one_letter_code
_entity_poly.pdbx_strand_id
1 'polypeptide(L)'
;MRTFTDEELKNLIACPKQVIDPPRREMRLDGKMKRNDMTLKSTDGKHEFRVFMRQSDEFPENFSIGLMYLPNEEPGSFQLIRCNGQHGGERVQPHHAVFHIHRSKADDINTGIMEPRHIEETKAYASFREALAHFCVTVQVEKSDDHFPGLSQGLLSFAPAEDRTTRNITVGES
;
A
#
# COMPACT_ATOMS: atom_id res chain seq x y z
N MET A 1 -14.74 -15.41 15.56
CA MET A 1 -13.73 -14.51 14.99
C MET A 1 -12.42 -14.80 15.67
N ARG A 2 -11.43 -15.30 14.92
CA ARG A 2 -10.06 -15.49 15.40
C ARG A 2 -9.52 -14.17 15.95
N THR A 3 -8.80 -14.24 17.07
CA THR A 3 -8.06 -13.09 17.61
C THR A 3 -6.76 -12.90 16.82
N PHE A 4 -6.49 -11.68 16.39
CA PHE A 4 -5.26 -11.27 15.73
C PHE A 4 -4.36 -10.49 16.69
N THR A 5 -3.07 -10.49 16.39
CA THR A 5 -2.05 -9.63 17.00
C THR A 5 -1.49 -8.67 15.96
N ASP A 6 -0.97 -7.52 16.39
CA ASP A 6 -0.35 -6.56 15.46
C ASP A 6 0.83 -7.19 14.69
N GLU A 7 1.54 -8.13 15.31
CA GLU A 7 2.62 -8.87 14.67
C GLU A 7 2.10 -9.79 13.56
N GLU A 8 0.99 -10.48 13.76
CA GLU A 8 0.33 -11.24 12.70
C GLU A 8 -0.14 -10.33 11.56
N LEU A 9 -0.72 -9.16 11.86
CA LEU A 9 -1.15 -8.23 10.82
C LEU A 9 0.04 -7.71 10.00
N LYS A 10 1.16 -7.40 10.65
CA LYS A 10 2.41 -7.04 9.96
C LYS A 10 2.91 -8.17 9.08
N ASN A 11 2.90 -9.41 9.58
CA ASN A 11 3.31 -10.58 8.81
C ASN A 11 2.39 -10.87 7.62
N LEU A 12 1.08 -10.67 7.75
CA LEU A 12 0.13 -10.77 6.64
C LEU A 12 0.39 -9.69 5.57
N ILE A 13 0.71 -8.47 5.98
CA ILE A 13 1.11 -7.40 5.05
C ILE A 13 2.40 -7.79 4.34
N ALA A 14 3.44 -8.19 5.07
CA ALA A 14 4.78 -8.39 4.54
C ALA A 14 5.08 -9.80 3.98
N CYS A 15 4.14 -10.75 4.01
CA CYS A 15 4.39 -12.07 3.43
C CYS A 15 4.47 -11.98 1.88
N PRO A 16 5.35 -12.74 1.21
CA PRO A 16 5.37 -12.81 -0.24
C PRO A 16 4.04 -13.31 -0.81
N LYS A 17 3.57 -12.66 -1.89
CA LYS A 17 2.27 -12.93 -2.50
C LYS A 17 2.38 -13.08 -4.00
N GLN A 18 1.69 -14.08 -4.54
CA GLN A 18 1.53 -14.30 -5.98
C GLN A 18 0.16 -13.81 -6.44
N VAL A 19 0.12 -13.27 -7.66
CA VAL A 19 -1.13 -12.90 -8.31
C VAL A 19 -1.82 -14.16 -8.83
N ILE A 20 -3.06 -14.37 -8.39
CA ILE A 20 -3.90 -15.50 -8.82
C ILE A 20 -4.84 -15.04 -9.93
N ASP A 21 -5.58 -13.95 -9.68
CA ASP A 21 -6.40 -13.30 -10.68
C ASP A 21 -5.77 -11.95 -11.02
N PRO A 22 -5.25 -11.78 -12.25
CA PRO A 22 -4.52 -10.58 -12.60
C PRO A 22 -5.44 -9.36 -12.73
N PRO A 23 -4.90 -8.16 -12.48
CA PRO A 23 -5.61 -6.93 -12.75
C PRO A 23 -5.83 -6.76 -14.26
N ARG A 24 -6.79 -5.92 -14.62
CA ARG A 24 -6.97 -5.48 -16.02
C ARG A 24 -5.76 -4.66 -16.45
N ARG A 25 -5.39 -4.76 -17.73
CA ARG A 25 -4.37 -3.89 -18.35
C ARG A 25 -4.74 -2.41 -18.25
N GLU A 26 -6.03 -2.11 -18.41
CA GLU A 26 -6.59 -0.78 -18.28
C GLU A 26 -7.69 -0.77 -17.20
N MET A 27 -7.68 0.26 -16.35
CA MET A 27 -8.71 0.43 -15.34
C MET A 27 -10.05 0.73 -16.02
N ARG A 28 -11.12 0.11 -15.53
CA ARG A 28 -12.47 0.35 -16.06
C ARG A 28 -13.06 1.60 -15.43
N LEU A 29 -13.60 2.52 -16.22
CA LEU A 29 -14.40 3.63 -15.70
C LEU A 29 -15.75 3.12 -15.18
N ASP A 30 -16.09 3.50 -13.95
CA ASP A 30 -17.34 3.16 -13.27
C ASP A 30 -17.84 4.41 -12.54
N GLY A 31 -18.81 5.09 -13.16
CA GLY A 31 -19.17 6.46 -12.77
C GLY A 31 -18.00 7.41 -12.95
N LYS A 32 -17.64 8.14 -11.89
CA LYS A 32 -16.49 9.06 -11.86
C LYS A 32 -15.17 8.42 -11.41
N MET A 33 -15.16 7.10 -11.18
CA MET A 33 -13.99 6.40 -10.64
C MET A 33 -13.50 5.34 -11.63
N LYS A 34 -12.23 5.38 -11.98
CA LYS A 34 -11.51 4.26 -12.57
C LYS A 34 -11.31 3.18 -11.51
N ARG A 35 -11.59 1.93 -11.87
CA ARG A 35 -11.53 0.76 -10.97
C ARG A 35 -10.72 -0.39 -11.56
N ASN A 36 -9.92 -1.02 -10.72
CA ASN A 36 -9.24 -2.27 -11.03
C ASN A 36 -9.09 -3.10 -9.74
N ASP A 37 -9.07 -4.41 -9.86
CA ASP A 37 -8.95 -5.33 -8.72
C ASP A 37 -8.03 -6.48 -9.13
N MET A 38 -7.40 -7.14 -8.15
CA MET A 38 -6.69 -8.40 -8.35
C MET A 38 -6.81 -9.28 -7.11
N THR A 39 -6.67 -10.59 -7.29
CA THR A 39 -6.64 -11.56 -6.18
C THR A 39 -5.20 -12.03 -5.98
N LEU A 40 -4.76 -12.11 -4.73
CA LEU A 40 -3.44 -12.60 -4.37
C LEU A 40 -3.55 -13.79 -3.42
N LYS A 41 -2.51 -14.61 -3.40
CA LYS A 41 -2.31 -15.67 -2.42
C LYS A 41 -0.89 -15.62 -1.88
N SER A 42 -0.70 -15.91 -0.59
CA SER A 42 0.66 -16.07 -0.06
C SER A 42 1.37 -17.21 -0.80
N THR A 43 2.69 -17.10 -0.95
CA THR A 43 3.48 -18.11 -1.67
C THR A 43 3.44 -19.49 -1.00
N ASP A 44 3.21 -19.55 0.31
CA ASP A 44 2.99 -20.80 1.06
C ASP A 44 1.56 -21.34 0.96
N GLY A 45 0.68 -20.65 0.23
CA GLY A 45 -0.70 -21.05 -0.04
C GLY A 45 -1.67 -20.89 1.13
N LYS A 46 -1.24 -20.36 2.28
CA LYS A 46 -2.07 -20.30 3.50
C LYS A 46 -3.02 -19.13 3.58
N HIS A 47 -2.74 -18.03 2.87
CA HIS A 47 -3.47 -16.77 3.02
C HIS A 47 -3.97 -16.27 1.68
N GLU A 48 -5.22 -15.82 1.64
CA GLU A 48 -5.84 -15.23 0.46
C GLU A 48 -6.11 -13.74 0.68
N PHE A 49 -5.95 -12.97 -0.39
CA PHE A 49 -6.06 -11.52 -0.35
C PHE A 49 -6.77 -11.00 -1.59
N ARG A 50 -7.43 -9.85 -1.43
CA ARG A 50 -7.96 -9.07 -2.54
C ARG A 50 -7.33 -7.69 -2.51
N VAL A 51 -6.88 -7.22 -3.67
CA VAL A 51 -6.46 -5.85 -3.86
C VAL A 51 -7.52 -5.10 -4.63
N PHE A 52 -7.81 -3.88 -4.18
CA PHE A 52 -8.61 -2.93 -4.92
C PHE A 52 -7.80 -1.68 -5.26
N MET A 53 -8.05 -1.13 -6.44
CA MET A 53 -7.48 0.13 -6.92
C MET A 53 -8.60 1.02 -7.42
N ARG A 54 -8.69 2.25 -6.90
CA ARG A 54 -9.67 3.25 -7.29
C ARG A 54 -8.95 4.56 -7.55
N GLN A 55 -9.29 5.24 -8.64
CA GLN A 55 -8.77 6.57 -8.95
C GLN A 55 -9.89 7.41 -9.55
N SER A 56 -10.04 8.65 -9.10
CA SER A 56 -10.98 9.58 -9.73
C SER A 56 -10.54 9.87 -11.17
N ASP A 57 -11.51 9.91 -12.08
CA ASP A 57 -11.25 10.26 -13.48
C ASP A 57 -10.96 11.76 -13.65
N GLU A 58 -11.54 12.58 -12.76
CA GLU A 58 -11.46 14.05 -12.79
C GLU A 58 -10.30 14.60 -11.95
N PHE A 59 -9.97 13.93 -10.83
CA PHE A 59 -8.95 14.35 -9.87
C PHE A 59 -7.94 13.22 -9.64
N PRO A 60 -6.88 13.09 -10.45
CA PRO A 60 -5.96 11.96 -10.40
C PRO A 60 -5.26 11.74 -9.04
N GLU A 61 -5.14 12.78 -8.23
CA GLU A 61 -4.65 12.78 -6.85
C GLU A 61 -5.62 12.11 -5.88
N ASN A 62 -6.90 12.00 -6.22
CA ASN A 62 -7.90 11.28 -5.43
C ASN A 62 -7.91 9.81 -5.84
N PHE A 63 -7.20 9.00 -5.06
CA PHE A 63 -7.11 7.57 -5.26
C PHE A 63 -7.03 6.78 -3.96
N SER A 64 -7.30 5.48 -4.07
CA SER A 64 -7.05 4.50 -3.01
C SER A 64 -6.57 3.17 -3.59
N ILE A 65 -5.60 2.56 -2.92
CA ILE A 65 -5.08 1.22 -3.21
C ILE A 65 -5.06 0.45 -1.91
N GLY A 66 -5.80 -0.66 -1.82
CA GLY A 66 -6.00 -1.37 -0.56
C GLY A 66 -5.76 -2.87 -0.65
N LEU A 67 -5.19 -3.44 0.41
CA LEU A 67 -5.06 -4.88 0.61
C LEU A 67 -6.11 -5.35 1.61
N MET A 68 -6.96 -6.27 1.18
CA MET A 68 -7.93 -6.98 2.00
C MET A 68 -7.38 -8.36 2.33
N TYR A 69 -7.50 -8.79 3.59
CA TYR A 69 -7.28 -10.17 3.99
C TYR A 69 -8.60 -10.95 3.97
N LEU A 70 -8.56 -12.17 3.46
CA LEU A 70 -9.68 -13.11 3.41
C LEU A 70 -9.31 -14.31 4.29
N PRO A 71 -9.81 -14.36 5.54
CA PRO A 71 -9.61 -15.51 6.40
C PRO A 71 -10.28 -16.76 5.79
N ASN A 72 -9.51 -17.84 5.60
CA ASN A 72 -10.04 -19.08 5.03
C ASN A 72 -11.05 -19.80 5.94
N GLU A 73 -10.91 -19.61 7.26
CA GLU A 73 -11.63 -20.37 8.27
C GLU A 73 -12.93 -19.70 8.74
N GLU A 74 -13.12 -18.42 8.41
CA GLU A 74 -14.26 -17.64 8.90
C GLU A 74 -14.82 -16.73 7.80
N PRO A 75 -16.15 -16.61 7.67
CA PRO A 75 -16.75 -15.69 6.73
C PRO A 75 -16.41 -14.25 7.10
N GLY A 76 -15.83 -13.51 6.16
CA GLY A 76 -15.52 -12.10 6.33
C GLY A 76 -14.28 -11.68 5.54
N SER A 77 -14.02 -10.38 5.57
CA SER A 77 -12.76 -9.81 5.09
C SER A 77 -12.54 -8.50 5.81
N PHE A 78 -11.28 -8.14 6.03
CA PHE A 78 -10.94 -6.84 6.59
C PHE A 78 -9.74 -6.25 5.87
N GLN A 79 -9.63 -4.94 5.92
CA GLN A 79 -8.54 -4.25 5.26
C GLN A 79 -7.30 -4.28 6.15
N LEU A 80 -6.13 -4.58 5.59
CA LEU A 80 -4.85 -4.54 6.31
C LEU A 80 -4.18 -3.17 6.19
N ILE A 81 -4.10 -2.67 4.95
CA ILE A 81 -3.43 -1.43 4.59
C ILE A 81 -4.16 -0.74 3.44
N ARG A 82 -4.13 0.59 3.42
CA ARG A 82 -4.59 1.43 2.30
C ARG A 82 -3.60 2.55 2.01
N CYS A 83 -3.10 2.64 0.79
CA CYS A 83 -2.39 3.81 0.31
C CYS A 83 -3.42 4.76 -0.34
N ASN A 84 -3.53 5.97 0.18
CA ASN A 84 -4.46 6.99 -0.29
C ASN A 84 -3.73 8.20 -0.86
N GLY A 85 -4.35 8.76 -1.89
CA GLY A 85 -4.01 10.06 -2.42
C GLY A 85 -4.65 11.21 -1.64
N GLN A 86 -4.48 12.43 -2.13
CA GLN A 86 -5.18 13.59 -1.60
C GLN A 86 -6.64 13.54 -2.05
N HIS A 87 -7.56 13.63 -1.12
CA HIS A 87 -8.99 13.63 -1.43
C HIS A 87 -9.68 14.66 -0.56
N GLY A 88 -9.52 15.93 -0.96
CA GLY A 88 -9.99 17.13 -0.26
C GLY A 88 -11.37 16.94 0.38
N GLY A 89 -11.45 17.25 1.67
CA GLY A 89 -12.68 17.21 2.43
C GLY A 89 -13.19 18.62 2.66
N GLU A 90 -14.44 18.87 2.30
CA GLU A 90 -15.22 19.86 3.02
C GLU A 90 -15.23 19.45 4.51
N ARG A 91 -14.33 20.08 5.27
CA ARG A 91 -14.44 20.38 6.71
C ARG A 91 -14.31 19.31 7.81
N VAL A 92 -13.92 18.04 7.60
CA VAL A 92 -13.91 17.08 8.77
C VAL A 92 -12.64 16.26 9.02
N GLN A 93 -11.69 16.06 8.10
CA GLN A 93 -10.51 15.22 8.39
C GLN A 93 -9.20 15.80 7.80
N PRO A 94 -8.28 16.36 8.62
CA PRO A 94 -7.07 17.04 8.12
C PRO A 94 -6.18 16.18 7.20
N HIS A 95 -6.09 14.87 7.44
CA HIS A 95 -5.24 13.97 6.65
C HIS A 95 -5.71 13.79 5.19
N HIS A 96 -6.95 14.14 4.86
CA HIS A 96 -7.46 14.10 3.49
C HIS A 96 -6.76 15.12 2.56
N ALA A 97 -6.09 16.12 3.13
CA ALA A 97 -5.34 17.13 2.38
C ALA A 97 -3.95 16.64 1.93
N VAL A 98 -3.49 15.47 2.41
CA VAL A 98 -2.15 14.94 2.16
C VAL A 98 -2.21 13.49 1.73
N PHE A 99 -1.11 13.00 1.14
CA PHE A 99 -0.92 11.58 0.88
C PHE A 99 -0.75 10.86 2.22
N HIS A 100 -1.47 9.75 2.40
CA HIS A 100 -1.48 9.06 3.69
C HIS A 100 -1.76 7.56 3.53
N ILE A 101 -1.34 6.79 4.54
CA ILE A 101 -1.52 5.35 4.61
C ILE A 101 -2.43 5.04 5.80
N HIS A 102 -3.49 4.28 5.57
CA HIS A 102 -4.26 3.67 6.64
C HIS A 102 -3.71 2.28 6.97
N ARG A 103 -3.68 1.92 8.25
CA ARG A 103 -3.36 0.58 8.75
C ARG A 103 -4.40 0.12 9.76
N SER A 104 -4.66 -1.18 9.77
CA SER A 104 -5.45 -1.81 10.84
C SER A 104 -4.59 -2.14 12.04
N LYS A 105 -5.19 -2.12 13.22
CA LYS A 105 -4.62 -2.68 14.45
C LYS A 105 -5.42 -3.88 14.90
N ALA A 106 -4.76 -4.80 15.59
CA ALA A 106 -5.38 -5.98 16.16
C ALA A 106 -6.59 -5.64 17.03
N ASP A 107 -6.47 -4.64 17.92
CA ASP A 107 -7.57 -4.24 18.82
C ASP A 107 -8.83 -3.82 18.05
N ASP A 108 -8.68 -3.09 16.95
CA ASP A 108 -9.80 -2.69 16.08
C ASP A 108 -10.45 -3.93 15.44
N ILE A 109 -9.65 -4.79 14.79
CA ILE A 109 -10.14 -6.00 14.14
C ILE A 109 -10.85 -6.92 15.15
N ASN A 110 -10.23 -7.15 16.30
CA ASN A 110 -10.73 -8.03 17.36
C ASN A 110 -12.02 -7.51 18.00
N THR A 111 -12.28 -6.19 17.93
CA THR A 111 -13.52 -5.56 18.39
C THR A 111 -14.56 -5.38 17.28
N GLY A 112 -14.28 -5.87 16.06
CA GLY A 112 -15.20 -5.86 14.92
C GLY A 112 -15.09 -4.65 14.00
N ILE A 113 -14.09 -3.77 14.21
CA ILE A 113 -13.81 -2.63 13.33
C ILE A 113 -12.94 -3.11 12.18
N MET A 114 -13.55 -3.37 11.01
CA MET A 114 -12.87 -3.95 9.84
C MET A 114 -12.20 -2.92 8.91
N GLU A 115 -12.46 -1.63 9.14
CA GLU A 115 -11.87 -0.53 8.37
C GLU A 115 -10.61 -0.01 9.06
N PRO A 116 -9.55 0.33 8.30
CA PRO A 116 -8.28 0.74 8.89
C PRO A 116 -8.39 2.22 9.29
N ARG A 117 -8.36 2.50 10.60
CA ARG A 117 -8.55 3.85 11.15
C ARG A 117 -7.27 4.55 11.58
N HIS A 118 -6.15 3.83 11.63
CA HIS A 118 -4.86 4.42 11.98
C HIS A 118 -4.21 5.00 10.73
N ILE A 119 -4.05 6.32 10.72
CA ILE A 119 -3.56 7.07 9.56
C ILE A 119 -2.17 7.60 9.84
N GLU A 120 -1.29 7.45 8.85
CA GLU A 120 0.05 8.01 8.82
C GLU A 120 0.22 8.84 7.55
N GLU A 121 0.61 10.11 7.68
CA GLU A 121 1.00 10.92 6.52
C GLU A 121 2.28 10.35 5.89
N THR A 122 2.36 10.35 4.56
CA THR A 122 3.51 9.75 3.87
C THR A 122 4.11 10.68 2.84
N LYS A 123 5.43 10.57 2.69
CA LYS A 123 6.22 11.17 1.59
C LYS A 123 6.74 10.10 0.63
N ALA A 124 6.36 8.84 0.81
CA ALA A 124 6.84 7.72 0.00
C ALA A 124 6.26 7.69 -1.42
N TYR A 125 5.19 8.46 -1.67
CA TYR A 125 4.59 8.64 -2.98
C TYR A 125 3.84 9.99 -3.05
N ALA A 126 3.70 10.52 -4.25
CA ALA A 126 2.92 11.73 -4.55
C ALA A 126 1.98 11.55 -5.76
N SER A 127 1.82 10.32 -6.24
CA SER A 127 0.94 9.98 -7.37
C SER A 127 0.38 8.56 -7.23
N PHE A 128 -0.68 8.24 -8.00
CA PHE A 128 -1.25 6.89 -8.03
C PHE A 128 -0.21 5.83 -8.45
N ARG A 129 0.63 6.14 -9.45
CA ARG A 129 1.64 5.21 -9.96
C ARG A 129 2.72 4.92 -8.91
N GLU A 130 3.23 5.95 -8.25
CA GLU A 130 4.19 5.79 -7.16
C GLU A 130 3.56 5.06 -5.96
N ALA A 131 2.30 5.35 -5.64
CA ALA A 131 1.58 4.65 -4.58
C ALA A 131 1.39 3.16 -4.90
N LEU A 132 1.11 2.82 -6.17
CA LEU A 132 1.03 1.43 -6.62
C LEU A 132 2.37 0.72 -6.51
N ALA A 133 3.46 1.39 -6.89
CA ALA A 133 4.82 0.86 -6.77
C ALA A 133 5.19 0.62 -5.30
N HIS A 134 4.97 1.62 -4.44
CA HIS A 134 5.16 1.53 -3.01
C HIS A 134 4.30 0.42 -2.39
N PHE A 135 3.03 0.31 -2.79
CA PHE A 135 2.11 -0.72 -2.32
C PHE A 135 2.62 -2.12 -2.68
N CYS A 136 3.00 -2.37 -3.94
CA CYS A 136 3.49 -3.67 -4.39
C CYS A 136 4.75 -4.11 -3.62
N VAL A 137 5.67 -3.19 -3.34
CA VAL A 137 6.86 -3.46 -2.50
C VAL A 137 6.45 -3.74 -1.06
N THR A 138 5.59 -2.89 -0.48
CA THR A 138 5.16 -3.00 0.93
C THR A 138 4.44 -4.31 1.21
N VAL A 139 3.61 -4.77 0.27
CA VAL A 139 2.81 -5.99 0.44
C VAL A 139 3.45 -7.22 -0.22
N GLN A 140 4.68 -7.09 -0.73
CA GLN A 140 5.49 -8.13 -1.34
C GLN A 140 4.78 -8.88 -2.48
N VAL A 141 4.23 -8.14 -3.45
CA VAL A 141 3.68 -8.76 -4.68
C VAL A 141 4.83 -9.22 -5.57
N GLU A 142 4.96 -10.52 -5.77
CA GLU A 142 5.94 -11.10 -6.67
C GLU A 142 5.66 -10.70 -8.12
N LYS A 143 6.73 -10.36 -8.86
CA LYS A 143 6.67 -10.05 -10.30
C LYS A 143 5.60 -8.99 -10.65
N SER A 144 5.45 -7.97 -9.81
CA SER A 144 4.48 -6.89 -10.03
C SER A 144 4.60 -6.20 -11.39
N ASP A 145 5.82 -6.10 -11.94
CA ASP A 145 6.10 -5.54 -13.27
C ASP A 145 5.44 -6.34 -14.42
N ASP A 146 5.20 -7.65 -14.25
CA ASP A 146 4.48 -8.47 -15.25
C ASP A 146 3.01 -8.04 -15.39
N HIS A 147 2.45 -7.48 -14.31
CA HIS A 147 1.05 -7.03 -14.23
C HIS A 147 0.92 -5.51 -14.41
N PHE A 148 1.97 -4.76 -14.07
CA PHE A 148 2.04 -3.31 -14.15
C PHE A 148 3.33 -2.89 -14.85
N PRO A 149 3.37 -2.88 -16.19
CA PRO A 149 4.61 -2.60 -16.92
C PRO A 149 5.24 -1.25 -16.55
N GLY A 150 6.55 -1.30 -16.27
CA GLY A 150 7.38 -0.15 -15.90
C GLY A 150 7.09 0.43 -14.52
N LEU A 151 6.42 -0.31 -13.62
CA LEU A 151 6.13 0.17 -12.26
C LEU A 151 7.41 0.50 -11.49
N SER A 152 8.46 -0.29 -11.71
CA SER A 152 9.81 -0.07 -11.17
C SER A 152 10.57 1.13 -11.75
N GLN A 153 10.23 1.62 -12.95
CA GLN A 153 11.00 2.66 -13.66
C GLN A 153 10.93 4.07 -13.04
N GLY A 154 10.13 4.28 -11.99
CA GLY A 154 9.98 5.58 -11.30
C GLY A 154 10.34 5.57 -9.81
N LEU A 155 10.72 4.42 -9.24
CA LEU A 155 11.22 4.34 -7.87
C LEU A 155 12.64 4.89 -7.84
N LEU A 156 12.77 6.21 -7.68
CA LEU A 156 14.05 6.80 -7.27
C LEU A 156 14.40 6.21 -5.90
N SER A 157 15.34 5.28 -5.87
CA SER A 157 15.96 4.84 -4.63
C SER A 157 16.74 6.03 -4.08
N PHE A 158 16.12 6.84 -3.23
CA PHE A 158 16.88 7.70 -2.34
C PHE A 158 17.55 6.78 -1.33
N ALA A 159 18.77 6.34 -1.65
CA ALA A 159 19.67 5.87 -0.60
C ALA A 159 19.74 7.00 0.44
N PRO A 160 19.60 6.71 1.75
CA PRO A 160 19.81 7.74 2.75
C PRO A 160 21.18 8.34 2.51
N ALA A 161 21.24 9.67 2.40
CA ALA A 161 22.48 10.38 2.17
C ALA A 161 23.51 9.91 3.20
N GLU A 162 24.59 9.27 2.74
CA GLU A 162 25.75 9.05 3.59
C GLU A 162 26.20 10.41 4.09
N ASP A 163 26.21 10.56 5.42
CA ASP A 163 26.71 11.72 6.12
C ASP A 163 28.19 11.91 5.75
N ARG A 164 28.44 12.74 4.72
CA ARG A 164 29.77 13.18 4.32
C ARG A 164 30.26 14.25 5.27
N THR A 165 30.41 13.91 6.54
CA THR A 165 31.06 14.77 7.51
C THR A 165 32.18 14.02 8.21
N THR A 166 33.30 13.84 7.51
CA THR A 166 34.68 13.95 8.05
C THR A 166 35.68 13.68 6.92
N ARG A 167 36.05 14.73 6.18
CA ARG A 167 37.33 14.75 5.49
C ARG A 167 38.38 15.19 6.49
N ASN A 168 39.12 14.23 7.05
CA ASN A 168 40.35 14.49 7.78
C ASN A 168 41.35 15.16 6.83
N ILE A 169 41.69 16.42 7.09
CA ILE A 169 42.81 17.10 6.46
C ILE A 169 44.06 16.68 7.23
N THR A 170 44.83 15.77 6.67
CA THR A 170 46.21 15.53 7.09
C THR A 170 47.07 16.57 6.40
N VAL A 171 47.55 17.57 7.14
CA VAL A 171 48.57 18.51 6.65
C VAL A 171 49.92 17.80 6.78
N GLY A 172 50.56 17.55 5.65
CA GLY A 172 51.91 17.00 5.57
C GLY A 172 52.97 18.01 6.01
N GLU A 173 53.99 17.49 6.68
CA GLU A 173 55.20 18.17 7.12
C GLU A 173 56.04 18.64 5.91
N SER A 174 56.70 19.79 6.08
CA SER A 174 57.85 20.26 5.29
C SER A 174 58.68 21.19 6.17
#